data_AF-A0A9D4ICZ4-F1
#
_entry.id   AF-A0A9D4ICZ4-F1
#
_cell.length_a   1.000
_cell.length_b   1.000
_cell.length_c   1.000
_cell.angle_alpha   90.00
_cell.angle_beta   90.00
_cell.angle_gamma   90.00
#
_symmetry.space_group_name_H-M   'P 1'
#
loop_
_entity.id
_entity.type
_entity.pdbx_description
1 polymer ?
#
loop_
_entity_poly.entity_id
_entity_poly.type
_entity_poly.pdbx_seq_one_letter_code
_entity_poly.pdbx_strand_id
1 'polypeptide(L)'
;MEFYYIYTARNDSSRIETVLTLEAKYPDNYSRVFEIEKTETTWTLFNIPIEETYDSAVFEFVATQRGTGTSYYSQKIYIDDVSFRKRVCTSTLAFL
;
A
#
# COMPACT_ATOMS: atom_id res chain seq x y z
N MET A 1 17.68 -9.69 -2.24
CA MET A 1 16.37 -10.30 -2.58
C MET A 1 15.33 -9.18 -2.46
N GLU A 2 14.11 -9.34 -2.96
CA GLU A 2 13.15 -8.22 -3.03
C GLU A 2 11.85 -8.61 -2.36
N PHE A 3 11.34 -7.75 -1.47
CA PHE A 3 10.03 -7.92 -0.86
C PHE A 3 9.04 -6.92 -1.42
N TYR A 4 7.81 -7.37 -1.59
CA TYR A 4 6.72 -6.55 -2.11
C TYR A 4 5.47 -6.74 -1.28
N TYR A 5 4.80 -5.64 -1.01
CA TYR A 5 3.43 -5.64 -0.52
C TYR A 5 2.51 -5.21 -1.66
N ILE A 6 1.59 -6.09 -2.00
CA ILE A 6 0.74 -5.94 -3.17
C ILE A 6 -0.71 -5.96 -2.70
N TYR A 7 -1.49 -4.98 -3.14
CA TYR A 7 -2.92 -4.93 -2.88
C TYR A 7 -3.63 -4.19 -4.01
N THR A 8 -4.93 -4.42 -4.15
CA THR A 8 -5.78 -3.59 -4.97
C THR A 8 -6.61 -2.68 -4.09
N ALA A 9 -6.86 -1.44 -4.54
CA ALA A 9 -7.79 -0.57 -3.85
C ALA A 9 -8.63 0.25 -4.83
N ARG A 10 -9.85 0.58 -4.41
CA ARG A 10 -10.74 1.52 -5.10
C ARG A 10 -11.46 2.42 -4.12
N ASN A 11 -11.79 3.62 -4.58
CA ASN A 11 -12.71 4.50 -3.87
C ASN A 11 -14.16 4.14 -4.22
N ASP A 12 -15.09 4.34 -3.30
CA ASP A 12 -16.54 4.24 -3.57
C ASP A 12 -17.05 5.42 -4.41
N SER A 13 -16.34 6.55 -4.39
CA SER A 13 -16.76 7.79 -5.05
C SER A 13 -15.57 8.55 -5.63
N SER A 14 -15.78 9.18 -6.80
CA SER A 14 -14.80 10.08 -7.43
C SER A 14 -14.91 11.54 -7.01
N ARG A 15 -15.86 11.85 -6.13
CA ARG A 15 -16.16 13.23 -5.73
C ARG A 15 -15.34 13.71 -4.53
N ILE A 16 -14.73 12.81 -3.79
CA ILE A 16 -13.97 13.13 -2.58
C ILE A 16 -12.63 12.43 -2.66
N GLU A 17 -11.58 13.18 -2.34
CA GLU A 17 -10.24 12.65 -2.27
C GLU A 17 -10.04 11.86 -0.97
N THR A 18 -9.64 10.60 -1.10
CA THR A 18 -9.19 9.79 0.02
C THR A 18 -7.70 9.55 -0.14
N VAL A 19 -6.94 9.85 0.90
CA VAL A 19 -5.55 9.41 1.00
C VAL A 19 -5.56 8.06 1.69
N LEU A 20 -5.14 7.02 0.96
CA LEU A 20 -4.84 5.72 1.55
C LEU A 20 -3.35 5.69 1.86
N THR A 21 -3.05 5.58 3.14
CA THR A 21 -1.68 5.44 3.61
C THR A 21 -1.44 3.97 3.97
N LEU A 22 -0.38 3.39 3.42
CA LEU A 22 0.17 2.13 3.90
C LEU A 22 1.39 2.45 4.77
N GLU A 23 1.33 2.11 6.05
CA GLU A 23 2.47 2.21 6.95
C GLU A 23 3.07 0.83 7.20
N ALA A 24 4.36 0.69 6.93
CA ALA A 24 5.16 -0.47 7.32
C ALA A 24 5.96 -0.11 8.58
N LYS A 25 5.66 -0.78 9.70
CA LYS A 25 6.32 -0.60 11.01
C LYS A 25 7.31 -1.74 11.25
N TYR A 26 8.55 -1.40 11.58
CA TYR A 26 9.65 -2.34 11.80
C TYR A 26 10.08 -2.40 13.28
N PRO A 27 10.76 -3.48 13.72
CA PRO A 27 11.09 -3.71 15.14
C PRO A 27 12.01 -2.67 15.80
N ASP A 28 12.76 -1.91 15.02
CA ASP A 28 13.68 -0.87 15.47
C ASP A 28 13.03 0.52 15.61
N ASN A 29 11.70 0.58 15.53
CA ASN A 29 10.90 1.81 15.43
C ASN A 29 11.11 2.60 14.13
N TYR A 30 11.77 2.03 13.13
CA TYR A 30 11.71 2.57 11.78
C TYR A 30 10.29 2.36 11.23
N SER A 31 9.75 3.36 10.54
CA SER A 31 8.53 3.19 9.75
C SER A 31 8.69 3.79 8.36
N ARG A 32 8.07 3.13 7.38
CA ARG A 32 7.90 3.67 6.03
C ARG A 32 6.43 3.92 5.76
N VAL A 33 6.17 5.12 5.27
CA VAL A 33 4.82 5.58 4.95
C VAL A 33 4.73 5.71 3.43
N PHE A 34 3.80 4.98 2.84
CA PHE A 34 3.46 5.09 1.42
C PHE A 34 2.08 5.76 1.35
N GLU A 35 2.08 7.05 1.04
CA GLU A 35 0.83 7.79 0.81
C GLU A 35 0.39 7.61 -0.65
N ILE A 36 -0.85 7.19 -0.81
CA ILE A 36 -1.46 6.98 -2.12
C ILE A 36 -2.76 7.77 -2.16
N GLU A 37 -2.76 8.84 -2.94
CA GLU A 37 -3.96 9.60 -3.23
C GLU A 37 -4.87 8.78 -4.15
N LYS A 38 -6.09 8.49 -3.69
CA LYS A 38 -7.08 7.70 -4.45
C LYS A 38 -8.39 8.47 -4.59
N THR A 39 -8.58 8.99 -5.79
CA THR A 39 -9.78 9.71 -6.23
C THR A 39 -10.64 8.92 -7.20
N GLU A 40 -10.22 7.72 -7.60
CA GLU A 40 -10.87 6.97 -8.68
C GLU A 40 -11.70 5.79 -8.14
N THR A 41 -12.80 5.49 -8.84
CA THR A 41 -13.72 4.37 -8.53
C THR A 41 -13.30 3.05 -9.16
N THR A 42 -12.20 3.04 -9.90
CA THR A 42 -11.59 1.86 -10.53
C THR A 42 -10.61 1.20 -9.57
N TRP A 43 -10.52 -0.13 -9.67
CA TRP A 43 -9.51 -0.91 -8.98
C TRP A 43 -8.12 -0.60 -9.55
N THR A 44 -7.20 -0.20 -8.68
CA THR A 44 -5.78 -0.01 -9.02
C THR A 44 -4.95 -1.00 -8.24
N LEU A 45 -4.01 -1.63 -8.93
CA LEU A 45 -3.00 -2.49 -8.33
C LEU A 45 -1.85 -1.63 -7.79
N PHE A 46 -1.53 -1.80 -6.52
CA PHE A 46 -0.39 -1.19 -5.85
C PHE A 46 0.67 -2.26 -5.59
N ASN A 47 1.92 -1.93 -5.93
CA ASN A 47 3.06 -2.81 -5.73
C ASN A 47 4.15 -2.03 -5.01
N ILE A 48 4.21 -2.22 -3.69
CA ILE A 48 5.04 -1.42 -2.78
C ILE A 48 6.31 -2.21 -2.43
N PRO A 49 7.50 -1.73 -2.83
CA PRO A 49 8.75 -2.38 -2.47
C PRO A 49 9.05 -2.19 -0.97
N ILE A 50 9.52 -3.26 -0.34
CA ILE A 50 9.91 -3.30 1.07
C ILE A 50 11.38 -3.68 1.18
N GLU A 51 12.10 -2.96 2.04
CA GLU A 51 13.52 -3.19 2.26
C GLU A 51 13.76 -4.47 3.07
N GLU A 52 14.80 -5.22 2.69
CA GLU A 52 15.14 -6.52 3.29
C GLU A 52 15.67 -6.46 4.72
N THR A 53 15.88 -5.27 5.28
CA THR A 53 16.68 -5.09 6.48
C THR A 53 16.03 -5.58 7.77
N TYR A 54 14.77 -6.05 7.73
CA TYR A 54 14.02 -6.36 8.94
C TYR A 54 13.36 -7.74 8.89
N ASP A 55 13.55 -8.51 9.97
CA ASP A 55 13.04 -9.89 10.13
C ASP A 55 11.51 -9.96 10.27
N SER A 56 10.87 -8.84 10.58
CA SER A 56 9.41 -8.73 10.61
C SER A 56 8.97 -7.30 10.27
N ALA A 57 7.74 -7.16 9.79
CA ALA A 57 7.09 -5.89 9.53
C ALA A 57 5.60 -6.01 9.84
N VAL A 58 5.01 -4.96 10.40
CA VAL A 58 3.56 -4.81 10.54
C VAL A 58 3.09 -3.82 9.49
N PHE A 59 2.07 -4.21 8.72
CA PHE A 59 1.46 -3.37 7.70
C PHE A 59 0.12 -2.86 8.20
N GLU A 60 -0.04 -1.54 8.21
CA GLU A 60 -1.27 -0.87 8.61
C GLU A 60 -1.80 -0.01 7.45
N PHE A 61 -3.09 -0.16 7.16
CA PHE A 61 -3.79 0.71 6.23
C PHE A 61 -4.53 1.80 7.00
N VAL A 62 -4.24 3.06 6.67
CA VAL A 62 -4.91 4.22 7.25
C VAL A 62 -5.60 4.98 6.12
N ALA A 63 -6.92 5.07 6.16
CA ALA A 63 -7.70 5.84 5.20
C ALA A 63 -8.05 7.21 5.81
N THR A 64 -7.54 8.27 5.21
CA THR A 64 -7.84 9.64 5.61
C THR A 64 -8.62 10.35 4.52
N GLN A 65 -9.82 10.81 4.84
CA GLN A 65 -10.60 11.64 3.93
C GLN A 65 -10.02 13.06 3.89
N ARG A 66 -9.67 13.56 2.70
CA ARG A 66 -9.29 14.96 2.50
C ARG A 66 -10.41 15.65 1.71
N GLY A 67 -11.13 16.55 2.38
CA GLY A 67 -12.19 17.33 1.76
C GLY A 67 -12.44 18.63 2.53
N THR A 68 -12.54 19.74 1.81
CA THR A 68 -12.77 21.09 2.34
C THR A 68 -14.23 21.54 2.30
N GLY A 69 -15.18 20.59 2.21
CA GLY A 69 -16.61 20.87 2.02
C GLY A 69 -17.50 20.23 3.06
N THR A 70 -18.51 20.98 3.51
CA THR A 70 -19.51 20.68 4.57
C THR A 70 -20.44 19.49 4.30
N SER A 71 -20.12 18.63 3.33
CA SER A 71 -20.93 17.49 2.96
C SER A 71 -20.33 16.19 3.51
N TYR A 72 -20.89 15.72 4.63
CA TYR A 72 -20.61 14.46 5.31
C TYR A 72 -21.08 13.24 4.48
N TYR A 73 -20.60 13.10 3.24
CA TYR A 73 -20.79 11.84 2.54
C TYR A 73 -19.91 10.78 3.20
N SER A 74 -20.52 9.70 3.69
CA SER A 74 -19.79 8.52 4.13
C SER A 74 -19.00 7.99 2.94
N GLN A 75 -17.68 8.09 3.00
CA GLN A 75 -16.80 7.55 1.98
C GLN A 75 -16.27 6.20 2.43
N LYS A 76 -16.27 5.24 1.51
CA LYS A 76 -15.67 3.92 1.73
C LYS A 76 -14.47 3.78 0.82
N ILE A 77 -13.43 3.21 1.35
CA ILE A 77 -12.33 2.66 0.57
C ILE A 77 -12.43 1.14 0.66
N TYR A 78 -12.28 0.48 -0.48
CA TYR A 78 -12.24 -0.97 -0.54
C TYR A 78 -10.80 -1.38 -0.85
N ILE A 79 -10.32 -2.37 -0.11
CA ILE A 79 -9.00 -2.96 -0.24
C ILE A 79 -9.21 -4.45 -0.47
N ASP A 80 -8.55 -5.01 -1.47
CA ASP A 80 -8.66 -6.42 -1.84
C ASP A 80 -7.30 -6.98 -2.30
N ASP A 81 -7.25 -8.31 -2.51
CA ASP A 81 -6.09 -9.04 -3.03
C ASP A 81 -4.76 -8.77 -2.29
N VAL A 82 -4.84 -8.55 -0.98
CA VAL A 82 -3.68 -8.23 -0.14
C VAL A 82 -2.72 -9.42 -0.09
N SER A 83 -1.49 -9.23 -0.56
CA SER A 83 -0.46 -10.26 -0.54
C SER A 83 0.92 -9.68 -0.22
N PHE A 84 1.67 -10.39 0.62
CA PHE A 84 3.09 -10.16 0.83
C PHE A 84 3.88 -11.17 0.00
N ARG A 85 4.79 -10.68 -0.85
CA ARG A 85 5.56 -11.51 -1.77
C ARG A 85 7.05 -11.29 -1.57
N LYS A 86 7.78 -12.40 -1.62
CA LYS A 86 9.24 -12.45 -1.62
C LYS A 86 9.70 -12.90 -3.00
N ARG A 87 10.47 -12.08 -3.71
CA ARG A 87 11.16 -12.44 -4.94
C ARG A 87 12.63 -12.72 -4.63
N VAL A 88 13.04 -13.96 -4.88
CA VAL A 88 14.45 -14.36 -4.83
C VAL A 88 15.01 -14.21 -6.24
N CYS A 89 15.75 -13.13 -6.50
CA CYS A 89 16.49 -12.99 -7.75
C CYS A 89 17.68 -13.94 -7.75
N THR A 90 17.53 -15.12 -8.34
CA THR A 90 18.67 -15.99 -8.64
C THR A 90 19.41 -15.42 -9.85
N SER A 91 20.39 -14.55 -9.63
CA SER A 91 21.43 -14.31 -10.63
C SER A 91 22.39 -15.50 -10.62
N THR A 92 21.94 -16.65 -11.12
CA THR A 92 22.84 -17.75 -11.44
C THR A 92 23.11 -17.67 -12.94
N LEU A 93 24.02 -16.77 -13.33
CA LEU A 93 24.77 -16.96 -14.57
C LEU A 93 25.73 -18.14 -14.31
N ALA A 94 25.19 -19.36 -14.39
CA ALA A 94 26.00 -20.54 -14.60
C ALA A 94 26.43 -20.52 -16.06
N PHE A 95 27.62 -20.00 -16.33
CA PHE A 95 28.39 -20.40 -17.49
C PHE A 95 29.52 -21.29 -17.01
N LEU A 96 29.40 -22.57 -17.37
CA LEU A 96 30.44 -23.59 -17.41
C LEU A 96 31.61 -23.15 -18.30
#